data_AF-A0A948E0Q3-F1
#
_entry.id   AF-A0A948E0Q3-F1
#
_cell.length_a   1.000
_cell.length_b   1.000
_cell.length_c   1.000
_cell.angle_alpha   90.00
_cell.angle_beta   90.00
_cell.angle_gamma   90.00
#
_symmetry.space_group_name_H-M   'P 1'
#
loop_
_entity.id
_entity.type
_entity.pdbx_description
1 polymer ?
#
loop_
_entity_poly.entity_id
_entity_poly.type
_entity_poly.pdbx_seq_one_letter_code
_entity_poly.pdbx_strand_id
1 'polypeptide(L)'
;MSFQSFPAKPFIVFSILIISVVVLGFLPVKWSLFPSVKIFYKRVTRDRNMKVYSEMPPEPEKVTSEIEDVEKSLENDTSVEKAVSPVKTMKRNLPYIEKGQLMKPEISRIFEIPCVKEGPGCKKWALDSFFESLDKIKSGKQSVVTWYGDSITSGDKVISTFRDRIQKKFGDSGPGFVFIKNIWHWQTHSQLYLSYNYWNVTYNILKNPVNHRMFGLGGILVEKTGMGGMTTWKLRENYKKPFNSIVFHFIRHPEGGDVSIRIRDRVLKTISTAGKSSKEDYVRVDGFETDIITVETLGGFVQAGGAVLSNNSPGVSVDTISLTGARMSNLATMKTESMLGNLDKRGTRLMVMQFGLNESDGGIDDNYKNTVRKLMASISSRFEKMSCLIIGPTDVVRKYRGEYQTKPVIHHIIEFQREIATNYGCAYFNAWKAMGGNASIVKWYERKPRLAVGDLTHFTDDGGALLGSIIYLEVIKAYRRYLKGQGSH
;
A
#
# COMPACT_ATOMS: atom_id res chain seq x y z
N MET A 1 28.01 -52.68 66.90
CA MET A 1 28.57 -52.26 65.60
C MET A 1 27.43 -51.55 64.87
N SER A 2 27.30 -50.22 65.04
CA SER A 2 28.02 -49.13 64.34
C SER A 2 27.45 -48.87 62.95
N PHE A 3 27.11 -47.67 62.49
CA PHE A 3 27.01 -46.32 63.07
C PHE A 3 26.16 -45.50 62.06
N GLN A 4 25.53 -44.43 62.54
CA GLN A 4 24.72 -43.45 61.79
C GLN A 4 25.47 -42.71 60.66
N SER A 5 24.75 -42.11 59.69
CA SER A 5 24.74 -40.64 59.46
C SER A 5 23.94 -40.20 58.22
N PHE A 6 23.50 -38.93 58.28
CA PHE A 6 22.58 -38.16 57.44
C PHE A 6 23.08 -37.78 56.03
N PRO A 7 22.22 -37.22 55.14
CA PRO A 7 22.49 -37.02 53.71
C PRO A 7 23.13 -35.65 53.41
N ALA A 8 24.06 -35.62 52.44
CA ALA A 8 24.71 -34.40 51.97
C ALA A 8 24.49 -34.15 50.46
N LYS A 9 23.72 -33.09 50.18
CA LYS A 9 23.66 -32.14 49.04
C LYS A 9 24.23 -32.52 47.64
N PRO A 10 23.49 -32.26 46.54
CA PRO A 10 24.01 -32.24 45.18
C PRO A 10 24.58 -30.85 44.86
N PHE A 11 25.82 -30.56 45.27
CA PHE A 11 26.49 -29.28 44.93
C PHE A 11 27.89 -29.44 44.33
N ILE A 12 28.33 -30.66 44.01
CA ILE A 12 29.71 -30.91 43.54
C ILE A 12 29.78 -31.40 42.08
N VAL A 13 28.66 -31.81 41.47
CA VAL A 13 28.65 -32.17 40.03
C VAL A 13 28.54 -30.92 39.13
N PHE A 14 28.16 -29.76 39.69
CA PHE A 14 28.02 -28.51 38.92
C PHE A 14 29.32 -27.71 38.76
N SER A 15 30.38 -28.05 39.51
CA SER A 15 31.62 -27.26 39.55
C SER A 15 32.70 -27.71 38.57
N ILE A 16 32.56 -28.90 37.96
CA ILE A 16 33.54 -29.41 36.98
C ILE A 16 33.12 -29.08 35.53
N LEU A 17 31.83 -28.80 35.27
CA LEU A 17 31.38 -28.36 33.95
C LEU A 17 31.54 -26.85 33.69
N ILE A 18 31.73 -26.04 34.73
CA ILE A 18 31.87 -24.58 34.62
C ILE A 18 33.34 -24.15 34.40
N ILE A 19 34.33 -24.97 34.76
CA ILE A 19 35.75 -24.63 34.55
C ILE A 19 36.24 -24.99 33.13
N SER A 20 35.55 -25.86 32.40
CA SER A 20 35.90 -26.17 31.00
C SER A 20 35.40 -25.14 29.98
N VAL A 21 34.48 -24.24 30.36
CA VAL A 21 33.94 -23.21 29.45
C VAL A 21 34.67 -21.86 29.58
N VAL A 22 35.38 -21.61 30.68
CA VAL A 22 36.08 -20.32 30.89
C VAL A 22 37.50 -20.29 30.31
N VAL A 23 38.10 -21.44 29.97
CA VAL A 23 39.47 -21.49 29.37
C VAL A 23 39.47 -21.54 27.83
N LEU A 24 38.32 -21.70 27.18
CA LEU A 24 38.21 -21.63 25.71
C LEU A 24 37.87 -20.22 25.16
N GLY A 25 37.78 -19.21 26.03
CA GLY A 25 37.49 -17.82 25.67
C GLY A 25 38.69 -16.97 25.21
N PHE A 26 39.91 -17.51 25.18
CA PHE A 26 41.14 -16.74 24.89
C PHE A 26 42.10 -17.40 23.90
N LEU A 27 41.57 -18.05 22.86
CA LEU A 27 42.38 -18.47 21.69
C LEU A 27 41.75 -17.94 20.39
N PRO A 28 42.52 -17.25 19.52
CA PRO A 28 41.99 -16.66 18.30
C PRO A 28 41.90 -17.73 17.21
N VAL A 29 40.86 -18.57 17.28
CA VAL A 29 40.62 -19.61 16.27
C VAL A 29 39.45 -19.20 15.39
N LYS A 30 39.79 -18.72 14.18
CA LYS A 30 38.87 -18.49 13.07
C LYS A 30 38.26 -19.82 12.60
N TRP A 31 37.04 -20.16 13.02
CA TRP A 31 36.27 -21.22 12.33
C TRP A 31 34.88 -20.74 11.91
N SER A 32 34.80 -20.58 10.60
CA SER A 32 33.61 -20.40 9.77
C SER A 32 32.80 -21.69 9.75
N LEU A 33 31.68 -21.76 10.48
CA LEU A 33 30.67 -22.81 10.33
C LEU A 33 29.26 -22.26 10.52
N PHE A 34 28.83 -21.40 9.60
CA PHE A 34 27.43 -21.28 9.19
C PHE A 34 27.45 -21.10 7.67
N PRO A 35 26.62 -21.82 6.88
CA PRO A 35 26.47 -21.51 5.48
C PRO A 35 25.96 -20.07 5.41
N SER A 36 26.86 -19.18 5.02
CA SER A 36 26.55 -17.79 4.78
C SER A 36 25.46 -17.79 3.74
N VAL A 37 24.24 -17.41 4.11
CA VAL A 37 23.26 -16.96 3.13
C VAL A 37 23.89 -15.73 2.51
N LYS A 38 24.63 -15.93 1.41
CA LYS A 38 25.08 -14.86 0.55
C LYS A 38 23.81 -14.26 -0.04
N ILE A 39 23.28 -13.24 0.63
CA ILE A 39 22.44 -12.26 -0.01
C ILE A 39 23.34 -11.65 -1.09
N PHE A 40 23.21 -12.15 -2.31
CA PHE A 40 23.80 -11.52 -3.47
C PHE A 40 23.10 -10.17 -3.65
N TYR A 41 23.60 -9.14 -2.97
CA TYR A 41 23.54 -7.82 -3.56
C TYR A 41 24.36 -7.93 -4.82
N LYS A 42 23.68 -8.03 -5.96
CA LYS A 42 24.31 -7.85 -7.26
C LYS A 42 24.86 -6.43 -7.25
N ARG A 43 26.12 -6.28 -6.82
CA ARG A 43 26.82 -5.01 -6.81
C ARG A 43 26.92 -4.61 -8.28
N VAL A 44 26.02 -3.74 -8.73
CA VAL A 44 26.08 -3.15 -10.06
C VAL A 44 27.40 -2.39 -10.10
N THR A 45 28.40 -2.97 -10.76
CA THR A 45 29.63 -2.26 -11.08
C THR A 45 29.23 -1.09 -11.96
N ARG A 46 29.76 0.08 -11.60
CA ARG A 46 29.53 1.35 -12.29
C ARG A 46 30.13 1.24 -13.70
N ASP A 47 29.35 0.69 -14.63
CA ASP A 47 29.75 0.48 -16.02
C ASP A 47 29.81 1.86 -16.69
N ARG A 48 31.03 2.40 -16.89
CA ARG A 48 31.25 3.79 -17.34
C ARG A 48 30.81 4.04 -18.80
N ASN A 49 30.34 3.02 -19.51
CA ASN A 49 29.99 3.07 -20.93
C ASN A 49 28.48 2.91 -21.20
N MET A 50 27.63 3.23 -20.24
CA MET A 50 26.20 3.01 -20.34
C MET A 50 25.54 4.04 -21.27
N LYS A 51 25.10 3.60 -22.46
CA LYS A 51 24.22 4.40 -23.34
C LYS A 51 22.78 3.97 -23.09
N VAL A 52 21.92 4.91 -22.69
CA VAL A 52 20.47 4.68 -22.51
C VAL A 52 19.71 5.75 -23.31
N TYR A 53 18.97 5.32 -24.33
CA TYR A 53 18.07 6.20 -25.09
C TYR A 53 16.65 6.09 -24.49
N SER A 54 16.26 7.09 -23.70
CA SER A 54 14.87 7.37 -23.28
C SER A 54 14.75 8.82 -22.81
N GLU A 55 13.56 9.31 -22.50
CA GLU A 55 13.34 10.62 -21.87
C GLU A 55 13.87 10.61 -20.42
N MET A 56 14.35 11.75 -19.92
CA MET A 56 14.71 11.87 -18.51
C MET A 56 13.44 11.88 -17.64
N PRO A 57 13.49 11.34 -16.41
CA PRO A 57 12.39 11.53 -15.47
C PRO A 57 12.14 13.03 -15.24
N PRO A 58 10.90 13.43 -14.91
CA PRO A 58 10.60 14.80 -14.56
C PRO A 58 11.42 15.23 -13.33
N GLU A 59 11.85 16.50 -13.32
CA GLU A 59 12.55 17.06 -12.16
C GLU A 59 11.56 17.28 -11.00
N PRO A 60 11.91 16.89 -9.75
CA PRO A 60 11.03 17.06 -8.59
C PRO A 60 10.61 18.51 -8.33
N GLU A 61 11.50 19.47 -8.59
CA GLU A 61 11.21 20.91 -8.45
C GLU A 61 10.09 21.31 -9.42
N LYS A 62 10.16 20.85 -10.67
CA LYS A 62 9.12 21.10 -11.68
C LYS A 62 7.78 20.46 -11.30
N VAL A 63 7.79 19.24 -10.77
CA VAL A 63 6.55 18.59 -10.30
C VAL A 63 5.96 19.36 -9.12
N THR A 64 6.82 19.85 -8.22
CA THR A 64 6.38 20.63 -7.05
C THR A 64 5.79 21.97 -7.46
N SER A 65 6.42 22.71 -8.36
CA SER A 65 5.87 23.98 -8.86
C SER A 65 4.55 23.77 -9.58
N GLU A 66 4.43 22.72 -10.39
CA GLU A 66 3.17 22.42 -11.07
C GLU A 66 2.04 22.05 -10.10
N ILE A 67 2.36 21.36 -8.99
CA ILE A 67 1.39 21.11 -7.92
C ILE A 67 0.93 22.44 -7.30
N GLU A 68 1.86 23.32 -6.93
CA GLU A 68 1.56 24.62 -6.32
C GLU A 68 0.67 25.47 -7.24
N ASP A 69 0.97 25.51 -8.53
CA ASP A 69 0.18 26.22 -9.54
C ASP A 69 -1.25 25.67 -9.65
N VAL A 70 -1.40 24.33 -9.68
CA VAL A 70 -2.70 23.67 -9.74
C VAL A 70 -3.49 23.92 -8.44
N GLU A 71 -2.86 23.80 -7.28
CA GLU A 71 -3.50 24.02 -5.98
C GLU A 71 -3.94 25.47 -5.77
N LYS A 72 -3.12 26.44 -6.17
CA LYS A 72 -3.44 27.87 -6.13
C LYS A 72 -4.62 28.20 -7.07
N SER A 73 -4.65 27.57 -8.24
CA SER A 73 -5.80 27.75 -9.16
C SER A 73 -7.12 27.23 -8.58
N LEU A 74 -7.07 26.17 -7.77
CA LEU A 74 -8.26 25.62 -7.08
C LEU A 74 -8.77 26.51 -5.94
N GLU A 75 -7.91 27.32 -5.32
CA GLU A 75 -8.31 28.28 -4.26
C GLU A 75 -8.99 29.52 -4.84
N ASN A 76 -8.50 29.97 -6.01
CA ASN A 76 -9.07 31.11 -6.72
C ASN A 76 -10.38 30.78 -7.47
N ASP A 77 -10.64 29.51 -7.79
CA ASP A 77 -11.88 29.04 -8.45
C ASP A 77 -13.09 28.97 -7.48
N THR A 78 -13.05 29.67 -6.34
CA THR A 78 -14.17 29.71 -5.37
C THR A 78 -15.40 30.49 -5.85
N SER A 79 -15.36 31.11 -7.04
CA SER A 79 -16.52 31.66 -7.74
C SER A 79 -16.99 30.71 -8.84
N VAL A 80 -17.95 29.83 -8.53
CA VAL A 80 -18.66 29.05 -9.55
C VAL A 80 -19.70 29.98 -10.22
N GLU A 81 -19.30 30.66 -11.29
CA GLU A 81 -20.25 31.20 -12.26
C GLU A 81 -20.18 30.41 -13.57
N LYS A 82 -21.35 29.92 -13.99
CA LYS A 82 -21.58 29.14 -15.20
C LYS A 82 -21.25 29.94 -16.45
N ALA A 83 -20.50 29.35 -17.36
CA ALA A 83 -20.66 29.61 -18.79
C ALA A 83 -20.19 28.39 -19.61
N VAL A 84 -21.14 27.72 -20.26
CA VAL A 84 -20.85 26.76 -21.33
C VAL A 84 -21.04 27.50 -22.66
N SER A 85 -19.98 27.59 -23.46
CA SER A 85 -20.06 27.94 -24.88
C SER A 85 -19.21 26.98 -25.70
N PRO A 86 -19.65 26.56 -26.90
CA PRO A 86 -19.03 25.46 -27.64
C PRO A 86 -17.84 25.94 -28.47
N VAL A 87 -16.72 25.23 -28.41
CA VAL A 87 -15.58 25.45 -29.34
C VAL A 87 -15.54 24.34 -30.39
N LYS A 88 -15.50 24.80 -31.64
CA LYS A 88 -15.41 24.05 -32.89
C LYS A 88 -14.12 23.21 -32.99
N THR A 89 -14.26 22.04 -33.60
CA THR A 89 -13.22 21.09 -33.98
C THR A 89 -12.25 21.68 -35.03
N MET A 90 -10.95 21.46 -34.85
CA MET A 90 -9.95 21.63 -35.91
C MET A 90 -9.12 20.34 -36.01
N LYS A 91 -9.17 19.69 -37.17
CA LYS A 91 -8.28 18.58 -37.56
C LYS A 91 -6.92 19.15 -37.99
N ARG A 92 -5.82 18.47 -37.65
CA ARG A 92 -4.57 18.53 -38.41
C ARG A 92 -3.79 17.22 -38.35
N ASN A 93 -3.33 16.79 -39.52
CA ASN A 93 -2.49 15.62 -39.77
C ASN A 93 -1.07 15.81 -39.21
N LEU A 94 -0.44 14.73 -38.77
CA LEU A 94 1.00 14.65 -38.46
C LEU A 94 1.67 13.61 -39.37
N PRO A 95 2.92 13.82 -39.79
CA PRO A 95 3.59 13.01 -40.81
C PRO A 95 4.23 11.72 -40.26
N TYR A 96 4.40 10.79 -41.19
CA TYR A 96 4.96 9.44 -41.08
C TYR A 96 6.45 9.42 -40.68
N ILE A 97 6.84 8.55 -39.73
CA ILE A 97 8.24 8.22 -39.38
C ILE A 97 8.39 6.69 -39.27
N GLU A 98 9.51 6.18 -39.77
CA GLU A 98 9.85 4.78 -40.07
C GLU A 98 9.96 3.80 -38.88
N LYS A 99 9.81 2.51 -39.23
CA LYS A 99 9.71 1.32 -38.39
C LYS A 99 10.95 1.04 -37.52
N GLY A 100 10.81 1.30 -36.22
CA GLY A 100 11.44 0.55 -35.15
C GLY A 100 10.46 0.49 -33.98
N GLN A 101 9.77 -0.65 -33.79
CA GLN A 101 8.70 -0.91 -32.80
C GLN A 101 8.16 0.35 -32.10
N LEU A 102 7.39 1.15 -32.84
CA LEU A 102 6.64 2.27 -32.28
C LEU A 102 5.74 1.72 -31.17
N MET A 103 5.93 2.18 -29.94
CA MET A 103 4.95 1.94 -28.88
C MET A 103 3.60 2.44 -29.38
N LYS A 104 2.55 1.62 -29.23
CA LYS A 104 1.19 2.02 -29.61
C LYS A 104 0.90 3.40 -28.98
N PRO A 105 0.35 4.38 -29.73
CA PRO A 105 0.09 5.75 -29.23
C PRO A 105 -0.67 5.77 -27.90
N GLU A 106 -1.49 4.75 -27.68
CA GLU A 106 -2.28 4.53 -26.47
C GLU A 106 -1.46 4.22 -25.20
N ILE A 107 -0.25 3.67 -25.29
CA ILE A 107 0.62 3.39 -24.12
C ILE A 107 1.36 4.67 -23.65
N SER A 108 1.23 5.78 -24.39
CA SER A 108 1.99 7.01 -24.14
C SER A 108 1.42 7.91 -23.04
N ARG A 109 0.16 7.72 -22.63
CA ARG A 109 -0.49 8.57 -21.62
C ARG A 109 -0.08 8.13 -20.22
N ILE A 110 0.18 9.11 -19.35
CA ILE A 110 0.49 8.88 -17.93
C ILE A 110 -0.79 8.54 -17.16
N PHE A 111 -1.90 9.21 -17.48
CA PHE A 111 -3.15 9.08 -16.76
C PHE A 111 -4.34 9.01 -17.71
N GLU A 112 -5.19 8.00 -17.53
CA GLU A 112 -6.37 7.75 -18.35
C GLU A 112 -7.58 7.57 -17.43
N ILE A 113 -8.67 8.29 -17.71
CA ILE A 113 -9.92 8.17 -16.96
C ILE A 113 -11.02 7.85 -17.97
N PRO A 114 -11.48 6.58 -18.06
CA PRO A 114 -12.48 6.20 -19.04
C PRO A 114 -13.87 6.78 -18.69
N CYS A 115 -14.69 6.94 -19.72
CA CYS A 115 -16.10 7.20 -19.54
C CYS A 115 -16.80 5.94 -19.04
N VAL A 116 -17.61 6.05 -17.98
CA VAL A 116 -18.35 4.91 -17.40
C VAL A 116 -19.86 5.01 -17.63
N LYS A 117 -20.36 6.16 -18.08
CA LYS A 117 -21.75 6.34 -18.48
C LYS A 117 -21.85 7.24 -19.70
N GLU A 118 -22.27 6.67 -20.82
CA GLU A 118 -22.39 7.37 -22.10
C GLU A 118 -23.67 8.22 -22.22
N GLY A 119 -23.64 9.19 -23.12
CA GLY A 119 -24.73 10.11 -23.48
C GLY A 119 -24.28 11.06 -24.60
N PRO A 120 -24.90 12.25 -24.76
CA PRO A 120 -24.29 13.33 -25.55
C PRO A 120 -22.98 13.78 -24.89
N GLY A 121 -21.87 13.18 -25.30
CA GLY A 121 -20.61 13.21 -24.55
C GLY A 121 -20.58 12.21 -23.38
N CYS A 122 -19.60 12.34 -22.49
CA CYS A 122 -19.52 11.49 -21.31
C CYS A 122 -20.31 12.08 -20.15
N LYS A 123 -21.27 11.32 -19.59
CA LYS A 123 -22.09 11.76 -18.45
C LYS A 123 -21.44 11.49 -17.10
N LYS A 124 -20.59 10.46 -17.01
CA LYS A 124 -19.87 10.10 -15.79
C LYS A 124 -18.53 9.47 -16.15
N TRP A 125 -17.47 9.95 -15.52
CA TRP A 125 -16.12 9.44 -15.64
C TRP A 125 -15.75 8.57 -14.42
N ALA A 126 -14.75 7.71 -14.58
CA ALA A 126 -14.38 6.72 -13.54
C ALA A 126 -14.03 7.32 -12.16
N LEU A 127 -13.56 8.57 -12.10
CA LEU A 127 -13.18 9.23 -10.83
C LEU A 127 -14.24 10.17 -10.25
N ASP A 128 -15.38 10.38 -10.93
CA ASP A 128 -16.37 11.37 -10.50
C ASP A 128 -16.94 11.07 -9.12
N SER A 129 -17.17 9.79 -8.77
CA SER A 129 -17.67 9.40 -7.44
C SER A 129 -16.71 9.76 -6.32
N PHE A 130 -15.39 9.65 -6.57
CA PHE A 130 -14.37 10.08 -5.62
C PHE A 130 -14.30 11.61 -5.54
N PHE A 131 -14.34 12.32 -6.66
CA PHE A 131 -14.33 13.78 -6.67
C PHE A 131 -15.55 14.39 -5.97
N GLU A 132 -16.74 13.84 -6.19
CA GLU A 132 -17.94 14.20 -5.45
C GLU A 132 -17.76 13.98 -3.93
N SER A 133 -17.05 12.92 -3.54
CA SER A 133 -16.75 12.67 -2.12
C SER A 133 -15.78 13.68 -1.52
N LEU A 134 -14.84 14.22 -2.31
CA LEU A 134 -13.95 15.30 -1.88
C LEU A 134 -14.71 16.61 -1.70
N ASP A 135 -15.66 16.92 -2.58
CA ASP A 135 -16.51 18.12 -2.45
C ASP A 135 -17.35 18.07 -1.18
N LYS A 136 -17.88 16.89 -0.83
CA LYS A 136 -18.68 16.67 0.39
C LYS A 136 -17.89 16.87 1.68
N ILE A 137 -16.55 16.94 1.63
CA ILE A 137 -15.74 17.28 2.81
C ILE A 137 -16.05 18.68 3.32
N LYS A 138 -16.35 19.64 2.42
CA LYS A 138 -16.78 21.00 2.78
C LYS A 138 -18.07 20.99 3.62
N SER A 139 -18.88 19.95 3.50
CA SER A 139 -20.10 19.71 4.29
C SER A 139 -19.87 18.83 5.52
N GLY A 140 -18.62 18.73 5.99
CA GLY A 140 -18.25 18.00 7.20
C GLY A 140 -18.11 16.49 7.02
N LYS A 141 -18.03 15.96 5.79
CA LYS A 141 -17.87 14.52 5.53
C LYS A 141 -16.40 14.11 5.44
N GLN A 142 -16.17 12.80 5.49
CA GLN A 142 -14.88 12.18 5.23
C GLN A 142 -14.88 11.53 3.85
N SER A 143 -13.70 11.49 3.22
CA SER A 143 -13.43 10.66 2.03
C SER A 143 -12.32 9.66 2.34
N VAL A 144 -12.51 8.43 1.89
CA VAL A 144 -11.63 7.31 2.23
C VAL A 144 -11.00 6.74 0.97
N VAL A 145 -9.67 6.70 0.97
CA VAL A 145 -8.88 6.02 -0.05
C VAL A 145 -8.37 4.71 0.54
N THR A 146 -8.69 3.58 -0.08
CA THR A 146 -8.14 2.27 0.30
C THR A 146 -7.11 1.83 -0.72
N TRP A 147 -5.83 1.82 -0.34
CA TRP A 147 -4.71 1.57 -1.24
C TRP A 147 -4.13 0.18 -1.02
N TYR A 148 -4.36 -0.70 -1.99
CA TYR A 148 -3.74 -2.02 -2.06
C TYR A 148 -2.47 -1.96 -2.91
N GLY A 149 -1.37 -2.51 -2.41
CA GLY A 149 -0.15 -2.57 -3.19
C GLY A 149 0.83 -3.65 -2.78
N ASP A 150 1.99 -3.62 -3.43
CA ASP A 150 3.07 -4.59 -3.26
C ASP A 150 4.29 -4.01 -2.50
N SER A 151 5.49 -4.57 -2.76
CA SER A 151 6.72 -4.14 -2.11
C SER A 151 7.09 -2.69 -2.38
N ILE A 152 6.73 -2.11 -3.54
CA ILE A 152 6.98 -0.69 -3.85
C ILE A 152 6.31 0.23 -2.82
N THR A 153 5.14 -0.18 -2.34
CA THR A 153 4.33 0.56 -1.37
C THR A 153 4.52 0.14 0.07
N SER A 154 5.26 -0.96 0.33
CA SER A 154 5.41 -1.55 1.67
C SER A 154 6.16 -0.66 2.66
N GLY A 155 7.14 0.11 2.17
CA GLY A 155 7.86 1.12 2.95
C GLY A 155 7.10 2.45 3.09
N ASP A 156 5.85 2.53 2.63
CA ASP A 156 4.98 3.71 2.66
C ASP A 156 5.54 4.96 1.97
N LYS A 157 6.61 4.85 1.16
CA LYS A 157 7.32 5.99 0.56
C LYS A 157 6.49 6.74 -0.49
N VAL A 158 5.78 5.98 -1.33
CA VAL A 158 4.89 6.53 -2.37
C VAL A 158 3.59 7.03 -1.74
N ILE A 159 2.96 6.18 -0.91
CA ILE A 159 1.63 6.45 -0.36
C ILE A 159 1.69 7.58 0.67
N SER A 160 2.72 7.68 1.51
CA SER A 160 2.87 8.79 2.45
C SER A 160 2.86 10.15 1.77
N THR A 161 3.55 10.30 0.64
CA THR A 161 3.57 11.58 -0.08
C THR A 161 2.21 11.92 -0.67
N PHE A 162 1.52 10.94 -1.25
CA PHE A 162 0.14 11.15 -1.69
C PHE A 162 -0.78 11.51 -0.52
N ARG A 163 -0.69 10.76 0.59
CA ARG A 163 -1.47 10.95 1.82
C ARG A 163 -1.27 12.33 2.40
N ASP A 164 -0.03 12.74 2.64
CA ASP A 164 0.30 14.02 3.27
C ASP A 164 -0.19 15.19 2.39
N ARG A 165 -0.03 15.11 1.06
CA ARG A 165 -0.51 16.15 0.14
C ARG A 165 -2.03 16.23 0.10
N ILE A 166 -2.72 15.10 -0.06
CA ILE A 166 -4.19 15.10 -0.14
C ILE A 166 -4.83 15.49 1.20
N GLN A 167 -4.24 15.08 2.33
CA GLN A 167 -4.68 15.50 3.66
C GLN A 167 -4.37 16.96 3.93
N LYS A 168 -3.26 17.50 3.43
CA LYS A 168 -2.98 18.94 3.50
C LYS A 168 -4.03 19.74 2.74
N LYS A 169 -4.46 19.28 1.56
CA LYS A 169 -5.44 20.00 0.72
C LYS A 169 -6.88 19.90 1.25
N PHE A 170 -7.31 18.71 1.66
CA PHE A 170 -8.72 18.45 2.01
C PHE A 170 -8.98 18.27 3.50
N GLY A 171 -7.93 18.26 4.33
CA GLY A 171 -8.01 17.96 5.76
C GLY A 171 -7.58 16.54 6.09
N ASP A 172 -6.90 16.39 7.22
CA ASP A 172 -6.48 15.10 7.76
C ASP A 172 -7.58 14.48 8.65
N SER A 173 -8.10 13.32 8.25
CA SER A 173 -9.09 12.55 9.01
C SER A 173 -8.51 11.35 9.78
N GLY A 174 -7.18 11.22 9.77
CA GLY A 174 -6.40 10.23 10.50
C GLY A 174 -5.71 9.20 9.59
N PRO A 175 -4.86 8.34 10.18
CA PRO A 175 -4.05 7.36 9.46
C PRO A 175 -4.82 6.32 8.65
N GLY A 176 -6.05 6.00 9.06
CA GLY A 176 -6.83 4.94 8.42
C GLY A 176 -6.44 3.55 8.93
N PHE A 177 -6.56 2.55 8.06
CA PHE A 177 -6.28 1.16 8.37
C PHE A 177 -4.78 0.93 8.58
N VAL A 178 -4.46 0.25 9.68
CA VAL A 178 -3.12 -0.11 10.12
C VAL A 178 -3.09 -1.56 10.54
N PHE A 179 -2.00 -2.25 10.22
CA PHE A 179 -1.83 -3.64 10.60
C PHE A 179 -1.55 -3.79 12.09
N ILE A 180 -2.01 -4.91 12.65
CA ILE A 180 -1.73 -5.29 14.04
C ILE A 180 -0.26 -5.69 14.27
N LYS A 181 0.43 -6.14 13.22
CA LYS A 181 1.88 -6.30 13.18
C LYS A 181 2.38 -6.11 11.75
N ASN A 182 3.65 -5.78 11.63
CA ASN A 182 4.32 -5.87 10.35
C ASN A 182 4.55 -7.34 9.98
N ILE A 183 4.29 -7.69 8.71
CA ILE A 183 4.65 -9.01 8.18
C ILE A 183 6.14 -9.06 7.84
N TRP A 184 6.65 -7.96 7.28
CA TRP A 184 8.07 -7.78 6.97
C TRP A 184 8.64 -6.60 7.74
N HIS A 185 9.90 -6.71 8.17
CA HIS A 185 10.52 -5.70 9.04
C HIS A 185 10.69 -4.32 8.39
N TRP A 186 10.70 -4.23 7.05
CA TRP A 186 10.75 -2.97 6.30
C TRP A 186 9.38 -2.33 6.08
N GLN A 187 8.29 -3.00 6.47
CA GLN A 187 6.96 -2.43 6.38
C GLN A 187 6.79 -1.33 7.43
N THR A 188 6.24 -0.19 7.03
CA THR A 188 6.13 0.98 7.91
C THR A 188 4.87 1.78 7.55
N HIS A 189 4.48 2.69 8.45
CA HIS A 189 3.46 3.71 8.21
C HIS A 189 4.07 5.06 8.60
N SER A 190 4.10 6.03 7.69
CA SER A 190 4.82 7.30 7.90
C SER A 190 4.28 8.10 9.09
N GLN A 191 2.98 7.95 9.39
CA GLN A 191 2.33 8.65 10.50
C GLN A 191 2.50 7.99 11.86
N LEU A 192 2.96 6.74 11.93
CA LEU A 192 2.90 5.94 13.16
C LEU A 192 4.22 5.25 13.49
N TYR A 193 4.47 5.11 14.78
CA TYR A 193 5.32 4.05 15.32
C TYR A 193 4.42 2.86 15.68
N LEU A 194 4.86 1.66 15.28
CA LEU A 194 4.19 0.41 15.57
C LEU A 194 5.12 -0.46 16.42
N SER A 195 4.64 -0.88 17.60
CA SER A 195 5.30 -1.84 18.48
C SER A 195 4.37 -3.01 18.74
N TYR A 196 4.88 -4.24 18.74
CA TYR A 196 4.07 -5.42 18.97
C TYR A 196 4.90 -6.59 19.53
N ASN A 197 4.25 -7.51 20.24
CA ASN A 197 4.82 -8.76 20.71
C ASN A 197 3.79 -9.92 20.64
N TYR A 198 4.28 -11.16 20.68
CA TYR A 198 3.47 -12.38 20.75
C TYR A 198 2.35 -12.53 19.70
N TRP A 199 2.61 -12.04 18.48
CA TRP A 199 1.77 -12.23 17.31
C TRP A 199 2.51 -13.02 16.22
N ASN A 200 1.91 -14.10 15.74
CA ASN A 200 2.43 -14.86 14.60
C ASN A 200 1.51 -14.75 13.38
N VAL A 201 2.10 -14.66 12.19
CA VAL A 201 1.32 -14.53 10.95
C VAL A 201 0.80 -15.91 10.56
N THR A 202 -0.49 -16.15 10.78
CA THR A 202 -1.15 -17.42 10.46
C THR A 202 -1.46 -17.48 8.97
N TYR A 203 -2.18 -16.48 8.46
CA TYR A 203 -2.68 -16.47 7.07
C TYR A 203 -2.48 -15.12 6.40
N ASN A 204 -2.25 -15.14 5.09
CA ASN A 204 -2.31 -13.96 4.25
C ASN A 204 -2.76 -14.35 2.83
N ILE A 205 -3.14 -13.36 2.03
CA ILE A 205 -3.64 -13.58 0.67
C ILE A 205 -2.62 -14.21 -0.30
N LEU A 206 -1.31 -14.19 0.03
CA LEU A 206 -0.25 -14.80 -0.77
C LEU A 206 -0.24 -16.32 -0.64
N LYS A 207 -0.55 -16.84 0.55
CA LYS A 207 -0.56 -18.28 0.84
C LYS A 207 -1.80 -19.00 0.32
N ASN A 208 -2.84 -18.26 -0.10
CA ASN A 208 -4.13 -18.79 -0.57
C ASN A 208 -4.69 -19.97 0.26
N PRO A 209 -4.89 -19.79 1.57
CA PRO A 209 -5.43 -20.86 2.41
C PRO A 209 -6.88 -21.17 2.01
N VAL A 210 -7.14 -22.43 1.64
CA VAL A 210 -8.47 -22.90 1.18
C VAL A 210 -9.55 -22.68 2.24
N ASN A 211 -9.19 -22.81 3.53
CA ASN A 211 -10.13 -22.86 4.65
C ASN A 211 -10.27 -21.54 5.43
N HIS A 212 -9.50 -20.49 5.11
CA HIS A 212 -9.58 -19.23 5.85
C HIS A 212 -9.48 -18.00 4.92
N ARG A 213 -10.63 -17.50 4.45
CA ARG A 213 -10.70 -16.41 3.45
C ARG A 213 -11.25 -15.08 3.97
N MET A 214 -11.39 -14.95 5.30
CA MET A 214 -11.89 -13.77 6.01
C MET A 214 -10.74 -12.89 6.50
N PHE A 215 -10.13 -12.11 5.61
CA PHE A 215 -8.86 -11.41 5.88
C PHE A 215 -9.01 -9.96 6.36
N GLY A 216 -10.23 -9.53 6.68
CA GLY A 216 -10.55 -8.12 6.88
C GLY A 216 -10.27 -7.30 5.64
N LEU A 217 -10.02 -6.01 5.86
CA LEU A 217 -9.55 -5.10 4.82
C LEU A 217 -8.10 -5.41 4.41
N GLY A 218 -7.27 -5.83 5.38
CA GLY A 218 -5.81 -5.88 5.26
C GLY A 218 -5.22 -7.06 4.47
N GLY A 219 -6.01 -8.10 4.16
CA GLY A 219 -5.48 -9.27 3.46
C GLY A 219 -4.61 -10.19 4.34
N ILE A 220 -4.67 -10.03 5.66
CA ILE A 220 -3.83 -10.76 6.62
C ILE A 220 -4.63 -11.16 7.86
N LEU A 221 -4.19 -12.25 8.49
CA LEU A 221 -4.60 -12.62 9.82
C LEU A 221 -3.41 -13.12 10.62
N VAL A 222 -3.31 -12.62 11.83
CA VAL A 222 -2.28 -13.01 12.78
C VAL A 222 -2.95 -13.51 14.04
N GLU A 223 -2.34 -14.53 14.63
CA GLU A 223 -2.82 -15.20 15.82
C GLU A 223 -1.86 -14.93 16.98
N LYS A 224 -2.43 -14.80 18.16
CA LYS A 224 -1.71 -14.69 19.41
C LYS A 224 -0.94 -15.99 19.69
N THR A 225 0.32 -15.89 20.11
CA THR A 225 1.15 -17.05 20.46
C THR A 225 1.65 -17.11 21.90
N GLY A 226 1.30 -16.12 22.72
CA GLY A 226 1.75 -16.05 24.12
C GLY A 226 0.81 -15.20 24.97
N MET A 227 0.95 -15.27 26.29
CA MET A 227 0.20 -14.41 27.21
C MET A 227 0.62 -12.95 27.04
N GLY A 228 -0.34 -12.02 27.12
CA GLY A 228 -0.06 -10.58 27.02
C GLY A 228 0.37 -10.12 25.63
N GLY A 229 -0.07 -10.80 24.55
CA GLY A 229 0.17 -10.32 23.19
C GLY A 229 -0.41 -8.94 22.98
N MET A 230 0.41 -8.01 22.51
CA MET A 230 0.13 -6.59 22.52
C MET A 230 0.53 -5.96 21.20
N THR A 231 -0.25 -4.96 20.78
CA THR A 231 0.08 -4.06 19.69
C THR A 231 -0.18 -2.63 20.13
N THR A 232 0.79 -1.75 19.89
CA THR A 232 0.69 -0.33 20.19
C THR A 232 0.98 0.47 18.94
N TRP A 233 0.06 1.37 18.60
CA TRP A 233 0.25 2.40 17.59
C TRP A 233 0.40 3.74 18.29
N LYS A 234 1.51 4.44 18.01
CA LYS A 234 1.78 5.79 18.51
C LYS A 234 1.93 6.75 17.33
N LEU A 235 1.23 7.87 17.36
CA LEU A 235 1.37 8.96 16.41
C LEU A 235 2.79 9.53 16.50
N ARG A 236 3.42 9.76 15.35
CA ARG A 236 4.74 10.42 15.30
C ARG A 236 4.58 11.91 15.57
N GLU A 237 5.64 12.50 16.12
CA GLU A 237 5.65 13.86 16.68
C GLU A 237 5.33 14.95 15.63
N ASN A 238 5.59 14.68 14.36
CA ASN A 238 5.28 15.58 13.25
C ASN A 238 3.80 15.62 12.87
N TYR A 239 2.97 14.71 13.40
CA TYR A 239 1.52 14.68 13.17
C TYR A 239 0.78 15.06 14.46
N LYS A 240 -0.06 16.10 14.38
CA LYS A 240 -0.61 16.78 15.56
C LYS A 240 -2.07 16.43 15.88
N LYS A 241 -2.78 15.74 14.98
CA LYS A 241 -4.19 15.41 15.19
C LYS A 241 -4.33 14.09 15.97
N PRO A 242 -4.80 14.12 17.23
CA PRO A 242 -4.95 12.90 18.02
C PRO A 242 -6.02 11.97 17.45
N PHE A 243 -5.94 10.69 17.77
CA PHE A 243 -7.01 9.73 17.51
C PHE A 243 -8.17 9.99 18.45
N ASN A 244 -9.39 9.85 17.94
CA ASN A 244 -10.61 9.82 18.75
C ASN A 244 -11.52 8.64 18.48
N SER A 245 -11.07 7.73 17.61
CA SER A 245 -11.81 6.56 17.19
C SER A 245 -10.86 5.45 16.78
N ILE A 246 -11.21 4.23 17.19
CA ILE A 246 -10.63 2.98 16.71
C ILE A 246 -11.72 2.04 16.24
N VAL A 247 -11.53 1.42 15.08
CA VAL A 247 -12.30 0.26 14.64
C VAL A 247 -11.37 -0.94 14.57
N PHE A 248 -11.44 -1.84 15.55
CA PHE A 248 -10.57 -3.00 15.65
C PHE A 248 -11.20 -4.23 14.96
N HIS A 249 -10.42 -4.90 14.10
CA HIS A 249 -10.82 -6.09 13.35
C HIS A 249 -10.32 -7.37 14.03
N PHE A 250 -11.21 -8.33 14.25
CA PHE A 250 -10.87 -9.64 14.84
C PHE A 250 -11.78 -10.77 14.33
N ILE A 251 -11.40 -12.00 14.64
CA ILE A 251 -12.20 -13.20 14.35
C ILE A 251 -12.85 -13.71 15.64
N ARG A 252 -14.17 -13.87 15.61
CA ARG A 252 -14.94 -14.63 16.61
C ARG A 252 -14.58 -16.10 16.51
N HIS A 253 -14.36 -16.80 17.61
CA HIS A 253 -14.01 -18.23 17.62
C HIS A 253 -14.63 -18.98 18.82
N PRO A 254 -14.95 -20.29 18.75
CA PRO A 254 -15.45 -21.05 19.89
C PRO A 254 -14.53 -21.03 21.11
N GLU A 255 -13.22 -21.02 20.88
CA GLU A 255 -12.18 -20.91 21.93
C GLU A 255 -11.72 -19.46 22.15
N GLY A 256 -12.51 -18.49 21.68
CA GLY A 256 -12.17 -17.08 21.72
C GLY A 256 -11.92 -16.59 23.15
N GLY A 257 -10.87 -15.80 23.32
CA GLY A 257 -10.54 -15.15 24.57
C GLY A 257 -11.06 -13.73 24.67
N ASP A 258 -10.25 -12.86 25.26
CA ASP A 258 -10.57 -11.45 25.47
C ASP A 258 -9.44 -10.54 25.01
N VAL A 259 -9.82 -9.36 24.55
CA VAL A 259 -8.93 -8.29 24.09
C VAL A 259 -9.32 -6.98 24.75
N SER A 260 -8.35 -6.26 25.30
CA SER A 260 -8.54 -4.90 25.81
C SER A 260 -7.98 -3.87 24.84
N ILE A 261 -8.73 -2.78 24.66
CA ILE A 261 -8.29 -1.56 23.98
C ILE A 261 -8.01 -0.53 25.06
N ARG A 262 -6.81 0.05 25.03
CA ARG A 262 -6.27 0.90 26.09
C ARG A 262 -5.65 2.17 25.55
N ILE A 263 -5.67 3.20 26.38
CA ILE A 263 -4.82 4.39 26.26
C ILE A 263 -3.91 4.39 27.47
N ARG A 264 -2.62 4.10 27.25
CA ARG A 264 -1.64 3.96 28.35
C ARG A 264 -2.21 2.95 29.37
N ASP A 265 -2.34 3.36 30.63
CA ASP A 265 -2.85 2.51 31.70
C ASP A 265 -4.38 2.46 31.79
N ARG A 266 -5.12 3.27 31.02
CA ARG A 266 -6.59 3.28 31.05
C ARG A 266 -7.18 2.29 30.04
N VAL A 267 -7.99 1.34 30.50
CA VAL A 267 -8.81 0.48 29.64
C VAL A 267 -10.01 1.28 29.12
N LEU A 268 -10.15 1.36 27.79
CA LEU A 268 -11.33 1.93 27.16
C LEU A 268 -12.44 0.91 26.98
N LYS A 269 -12.08 -0.30 26.55
CA LYS A 269 -13.03 -1.38 26.28
C LYS A 269 -12.34 -2.72 26.38
N THR A 270 -13.02 -3.70 26.99
CA THR A 270 -12.68 -5.13 26.86
C THR A 270 -13.73 -5.79 25.96
N ILE A 271 -13.26 -6.62 25.04
CA ILE A 271 -14.07 -7.34 24.05
C ILE A 271 -13.77 -8.83 24.17
N SER A 272 -14.81 -9.64 24.31
CA SER A 272 -14.70 -11.09 24.11
C SER A 272 -14.65 -11.41 22.63
N THR A 273 -13.70 -12.24 22.21
CA THR A 273 -13.61 -12.83 20.87
C THR A 273 -14.31 -14.18 20.79
N ALA A 274 -15.00 -14.63 21.85
CA ALA A 274 -15.79 -15.85 21.81
C ALA A 274 -16.97 -15.75 20.84
N GLY A 275 -17.27 -16.84 20.14
CA GLY A 275 -18.42 -16.95 19.25
C GLY A 275 -18.72 -18.40 18.85
N LYS A 276 -19.94 -18.69 18.42
CA LYS A 276 -20.37 -20.06 18.06
C LYS A 276 -19.57 -20.69 16.91
N SER A 277 -18.96 -19.88 16.06
CA SER A 277 -18.16 -20.30 14.90
C SER A 277 -17.17 -19.21 14.50
N SER A 278 -16.17 -19.59 13.69
CA SER A 278 -15.24 -18.64 13.07
C SER A 278 -15.98 -17.61 12.22
N LYS A 279 -15.94 -16.33 12.61
CA LYS A 279 -16.58 -15.24 11.88
C LYS A 279 -15.84 -13.92 12.04
N GLU A 280 -15.71 -13.17 10.96
CA GLU A 280 -15.18 -11.81 10.95
C GLU A 280 -16.08 -10.85 11.74
N ASP A 281 -15.49 -10.06 12.64
CA ASP A 281 -16.19 -9.09 13.49
C ASP A 281 -15.34 -7.83 13.72
N TYR A 282 -16.02 -6.76 14.14
CA TYR A 282 -15.42 -5.45 14.36
C TYR A 282 -15.99 -4.81 15.63
N VAL A 283 -15.13 -4.10 16.35
CA VAL A 283 -15.58 -3.23 17.45
C VAL A 283 -15.12 -1.81 17.19
N ARG A 284 -16.06 -0.87 17.34
CA ARG A 284 -15.78 0.55 17.31
C ARG A 284 -15.75 1.10 18.75
N VAL A 285 -14.74 1.90 19.04
CA VAL A 285 -14.64 2.70 20.27
C VAL A 285 -14.37 4.13 19.85
N ASP A 286 -15.19 5.06 20.33
CA ASP A 286 -15.12 6.50 20.07
C ASP A 286 -14.99 7.28 21.39
N GLY A 287 -14.88 8.61 21.31
CA GLY A 287 -15.08 9.51 22.45
C GLY A 287 -13.86 9.62 23.37
N PHE A 288 -12.67 9.40 22.83
CA PHE A 288 -11.39 9.64 23.50
C PHE A 288 -10.54 10.61 22.69
N GLU A 289 -9.42 11.06 23.24
CA GLU A 289 -8.38 11.78 22.49
C GLU A 289 -7.02 11.26 22.94
N THR A 290 -6.18 10.83 22.00
CA THR A 290 -4.86 10.26 22.32
C THR A 290 -3.92 10.25 21.13
N ASP A 291 -2.62 10.31 21.40
CA ASP A 291 -1.55 10.03 20.45
C ASP A 291 -1.18 8.54 20.41
N ILE A 292 -1.68 7.75 21.35
CA ILE A 292 -1.28 6.35 21.54
C ILE A 292 -2.48 5.47 21.84
N ILE A 293 -2.53 4.31 21.19
CA ILE A 293 -3.53 3.29 21.45
C ILE A 293 -2.89 1.91 21.47
N THR A 294 -3.31 1.10 22.43
CA THR A 294 -2.79 -0.24 22.66
C THR A 294 -3.92 -1.25 22.63
N VAL A 295 -3.73 -2.35 21.91
CA VAL A 295 -4.58 -3.54 21.92
C VAL A 295 -3.80 -4.65 22.61
N GLU A 296 -4.36 -5.21 23.67
CA GLU A 296 -3.73 -6.23 24.51
C GLU A 296 -4.65 -7.44 24.65
N THR A 297 -4.11 -8.64 24.42
CA THR A 297 -4.83 -9.90 24.58
C THR A 297 -4.75 -10.39 26.04
N LEU A 298 -5.90 -10.69 26.63
CA LEU A 298 -6.00 -11.07 28.05
C LEU A 298 -6.01 -12.59 28.28
N GLY A 299 -6.38 -13.37 27.26
CA GLY A 299 -6.50 -14.83 27.37
C GLY A 299 -7.04 -15.45 26.08
N GLY A 300 -7.18 -16.77 26.04
CA GLY A 300 -7.83 -17.54 24.96
C GLY A 300 -7.30 -17.33 23.54
N PHE A 301 -8.04 -17.85 22.56
CA PHE A 301 -7.75 -17.68 21.13
C PHE A 301 -8.06 -16.25 20.69
N VAL A 302 -7.10 -15.61 20.02
CA VAL A 302 -7.29 -14.29 19.40
C VAL A 302 -6.61 -14.27 18.04
N GLN A 303 -7.40 -13.96 17.02
CA GLN A 303 -6.91 -13.72 15.68
C GLN A 303 -7.44 -12.38 15.16
N ALA A 304 -6.57 -11.59 14.56
CA ALA A 304 -6.89 -10.23 14.13
C ALA A 304 -6.07 -9.82 12.89
N GLY A 305 -6.54 -8.79 12.19
CA GLY A 305 -5.83 -8.26 11.01
C GLY A 305 -5.24 -6.86 11.23
N GLY A 306 -5.87 -6.04 12.06
CA GLY A 306 -5.51 -4.62 12.21
C GLY A 306 -6.61 -3.79 12.83
N ALA A 307 -6.47 -2.48 12.70
CA ALA A 307 -7.44 -1.50 13.15
C ALA A 307 -7.53 -0.33 12.18
N VAL A 308 -8.64 0.40 12.19
CA VAL A 308 -8.74 1.74 11.58
C VAL A 308 -8.58 2.77 12.70
N LEU A 309 -7.59 3.65 12.58
CA LEU A 309 -7.37 4.77 13.49
C LEU A 309 -7.81 6.07 12.81
N SER A 310 -8.70 6.83 13.46
CA SER A 310 -9.23 8.08 12.93
C SER A 310 -9.32 9.17 13.99
N ASN A 311 -9.39 10.41 13.52
CA ASN A 311 -9.68 11.59 14.34
C ASN A 311 -11.10 12.15 14.07
N ASN A 312 -11.92 11.40 13.32
CA ASN A 312 -13.30 11.71 12.90
C ASN A 312 -13.52 13.14 12.33
N SER A 313 -12.45 13.88 12.02
CA SER A 313 -12.54 15.20 11.42
C SER A 313 -12.92 15.08 9.95
N PRO A 314 -13.59 16.09 9.38
CA PRO A 314 -13.74 16.21 7.93
C PRO A 314 -12.37 16.19 7.26
N GLY A 315 -12.25 15.43 6.18
CA GLY A 315 -10.97 15.25 5.50
C GLY A 315 -10.83 13.92 4.79
N VAL A 316 -9.58 13.58 4.46
CA VAL A 316 -9.20 12.37 3.77
C VAL A 316 -8.47 11.42 4.71
N SER A 317 -8.75 10.13 4.60
CA SER A 317 -8.00 9.05 5.24
C SER A 317 -7.53 8.10 4.14
N VAL A 318 -6.27 7.67 4.22
CA VAL A 318 -5.65 6.80 3.21
C VAL A 318 -5.15 5.53 3.88
N ASP A 319 -5.89 4.44 3.70
CA ASP A 319 -5.50 3.12 4.19
C ASP A 319 -4.31 2.60 3.37
N THR A 320 -3.19 2.27 4.03
CA THR A 320 -2.02 1.64 3.39
C THR A 320 -2.04 0.12 3.59
N ILE A 321 -2.41 -0.62 2.55
CA ILE A 321 -2.52 -2.08 2.57
C ILE A 321 -1.52 -2.68 1.58
N SER A 322 -0.27 -2.67 2.00
CA SER A 322 0.86 -3.07 1.17
C SER A 322 1.40 -4.43 1.60
N LEU A 323 1.30 -5.44 0.74
CA LEU A 323 1.80 -6.78 1.00
C LEU A 323 2.95 -7.11 0.05
N THR A 324 4.16 -7.23 0.59
CA THR A 324 5.36 -7.55 -0.21
C THR A 324 5.19 -8.89 -0.92
N GLY A 325 5.47 -8.93 -2.22
CA GLY A 325 5.29 -10.12 -3.05
C GLY A 325 3.87 -10.30 -3.61
N ALA A 326 2.93 -9.43 -3.25
CA ALA A 326 1.56 -9.52 -3.76
C ALA A 326 1.44 -9.18 -5.24
N ARG A 327 0.57 -9.93 -5.91
CA ARG A 327 0.05 -9.69 -7.24
C ARG A 327 -1.40 -9.24 -7.15
N MET A 328 -1.90 -8.58 -8.18
CA MET A 328 -3.30 -8.16 -8.24
C MET A 328 -4.26 -9.36 -8.10
N SER A 329 -3.90 -10.51 -8.67
CA SER A 329 -4.67 -11.75 -8.56
C SER A 329 -4.77 -12.28 -7.13
N ASN A 330 -3.83 -11.95 -6.23
CA ASN A 330 -3.90 -12.38 -4.83
C ASN A 330 -5.09 -11.74 -4.09
N LEU A 331 -5.60 -10.59 -4.54
CA LEU A 331 -6.82 -10.02 -3.95
C LEU A 331 -8.02 -10.96 -4.11
N ALA A 332 -8.05 -11.79 -5.16
CA ALA A 332 -9.08 -12.80 -5.37
C ALA A 332 -9.04 -13.94 -4.34
N THR A 333 -7.97 -14.05 -3.53
CA THR A 333 -7.91 -14.97 -2.39
C THR A 333 -8.92 -14.58 -1.30
N MET A 334 -9.25 -13.29 -1.15
CA MET A 334 -10.30 -12.86 -0.23
C MET A 334 -11.67 -13.34 -0.74
N LYS A 335 -12.56 -13.77 0.17
CA LYS A 335 -13.93 -14.09 -0.23
C LYS A 335 -14.59 -12.81 -0.74
N THR A 336 -15.09 -12.81 -1.98
CA THR A 336 -15.67 -11.62 -2.65
C THR A 336 -16.62 -10.84 -1.75
N GLU A 337 -17.61 -11.50 -1.15
CA GLU A 337 -18.58 -10.84 -0.26
C GLU A 337 -17.94 -10.22 0.99
N SER A 338 -16.89 -10.83 1.55
CA SER A 338 -16.17 -10.27 2.69
C SER A 338 -15.37 -9.04 2.25
N MET A 339 -14.64 -9.11 1.12
CA MET A 339 -13.90 -7.97 0.59
C MET A 339 -14.81 -6.79 0.28
N LEU A 340 -15.91 -7.02 -0.47
CA LEU A 340 -16.86 -5.96 -0.82
C LEU A 340 -17.55 -5.41 0.44
N GLY A 341 -17.99 -6.27 1.34
CA GLY A 341 -18.59 -5.84 2.61
C GLY A 341 -17.63 -5.04 3.49
N ASN A 342 -16.32 -5.34 3.46
CA ASN A 342 -15.32 -4.58 4.20
C ASN A 342 -15.03 -3.21 3.58
N LEU A 343 -15.01 -3.10 2.25
CA LEU A 343 -14.95 -1.81 1.56
C LEU A 343 -16.19 -0.94 1.84
N ASP A 344 -17.38 -1.55 1.81
CA ASP A 344 -18.65 -0.89 2.09
C ASP A 344 -18.70 -0.39 3.55
N LYS A 345 -18.34 -1.24 4.52
CA LYS A 345 -18.25 -0.87 5.96
C LYS A 345 -17.20 0.22 6.21
N ARG A 346 -16.06 0.15 5.51
CA ARG A 346 -14.97 1.13 5.61
C ARG A 346 -15.39 2.49 5.04
N GLY A 347 -16.38 2.50 4.14
CA GLY A 347 -16.85 3.70 3.44
C GLY A 347 -15.89 4.13 2.33
N THR A 348 -15.19 3.18 1.71
CA THR A 348 -14.18 3.46 0.67
C THR A 348 -14.79 4.25 -0.49
N ARG A 349 -14.14 5.37 -0.85
CA ARG A 349 -14.53 6.25 -1.96
C ARG A 349 -13.58 6.17 -3.14
N LEU A 350 -12.34 5.75 -2.91
CA LEU A 350 -11.40 5.39 -3.95
C LEU A 350 -10.67 4.10 -3.57
N MET A 351 -10.79 3.06 -4.39
CA MET A 351 -9.93 1.88 -4.29
C MET A 351 -8.74 2.06 -5.24
N VAL A 352 -7.53 2.03 -4.70
CA VAL A 352 -6.28 2.05 -5.48
C VAL A 352 -5.69 0.65 -5.50
N MET A 353 -5.31 0.16 -6.68
CA MET A 353 -4.63 -1.12 -6.88
C MET A 353 -3.30 -0.87 -7.58
N GLN A 354 -2.21 -0.88 -6.83
CA GLN A 354 -0.84 -0.68 -7.33
C GLN A 354 -0.08 -2.01 -7.34
N PHE A 355 -0.10 -2.68 -8.49
CA PHE A 355 0.51 -3.99 -8.70
C PHE A 355 1.15 -4.08 -10.08
N GLY A 356 1.88 -5.16 -10.34
CA GLY A 356 2.54 -5.42 -11.63
C GLY A 356 4.01 -5.76 -11.47
N LEU A 357 4.64 -5.39 -10.34
CA LEU A 357 6.06 -5.67 -10.13
C LEU A 357 6.30 -7.17 -9.99
N ASN A 358 5.53 -7.86 -9.15
CA ASN A 358 5.67 -9.30 -8.93
C ASN A 358 5.18 -10.14 -10.12
N GLU A 359 4.26 -9.59 -10.92
CA GLU A 359 3.86 -10.12 -12.22
C GLU A 359 5.01 -10.03 -13.23
N SER A 360 5.92 -9.06 -13.11
CA SER A 360 7.07 -8.92 -14.00
C SER A 360 8.14 -10.02 -13.83
N ASP A 361 8.09 -10.76 -12.73
CA ASP A 361 8.96 -11.92 -12.48
C ASP A 361 8.31 -13.25 -12.88
N GLY A 362 6.99 -13.38 -12.75
CA GLY A 362 6.27 -14.64 -13.06
C GLY A 362 5.53 -14.67 -14.39
N GLY A 363 5.35 -13.53 -15.05
CA GLY A 363 4.48 -13.40 -16.21
C GLY A 363 3.00 -13.26 -15.88
N ILE A 364 2.19 -13.10 -16.93
CA ILE A 364 0.73 -12.94 -16.88
C ILE A 364 0.04 -13.92 -17.86
N ASP A 365 -0.08 -15.17 -17.46
CA ASP A 365 -0.78 -16.20 -18.24
C ASP A 365 -2.31 -16.00 -18.28
N ASP A 366 -3.02 -16.85 -19.01
CA ASP A 366 -4.47 -16.75 -19.16
C ASP A 366 -5.21 -17.02 -17.85
N ASN A 367 -4.67 -17.85 -16.96
CA ASN A 367 -5.26 -18.11 -15.65
C ASN A 367 -5.21 -16.86 -14.76
N TYR A 368 -4.06 -16.18 -14.74
CA TYR A 368 -3.90 -14.88 -14.09
C TYR A 368 -4.89 -13.86 -14.65
N LYS A 369 -4.93 -13.71 -15.99
CA LYS A 369 -5.81 -12.73 -16.64
C LYS A 369 -7.29 -13.01 -16.34
N ASN A 370 -7.71 -14.27 -16.37
CA ASN A 370 -9.07 -14.67 -16.04
C ASN A 370 -9.41 -14.43 -14.57
N THR A 371 -8.46 -14.68 -13.66
CA THR A 371 -8.62 -14.38 -12.23
C THR A 371 -8.82 -12.89 -11.99
N VAL A 372 -7.99 -12.04 -12.61
CA VAL A 372 -8.11 -10.58 -12.51
C VAL A 372 -9.41 -10.08 -13.14
N ARG A 373 -9.83 -10.61 -14.29
CA ARG A 373 -11.13 -10.25 -14.89
C ARG A 373 -12.30 -10.55 -13.96
N LYS A 374 -12.35 -11.74 -13.35
CA LYS A 374 -13.41 -12.11 -12.40
C LYS A 374 -13.40 -11.24 -11.14
N LEU A 375 -12.20 -10.93 -10.63
CA LEU A 375 -12.02 -10.01 -9.51
C LEU A 375 -12.59 -8.63 -9.83
N MET A 376 -12.21 -8.06 -10.98
CA MET A 376 -12.63 -6.72 -11.39
C MET A 376 -14.12 -6.65 -11.73
N ALA A 377 -14.68 -7.70 -12.34
CA ALA A 377 -16.13 -7.83 -12.55
C ALA A 377 -16.90 -7.81 -11.23
N SER A 378 -16.35 -8.40 -10.17
CA SER A 378 -16.98 -8.39 -8.84
C SER A 378 -16.90 -7.01 -8.19
N ILE A 379 -15.72 -6.38 -8.23
CA ILE A 379 -15.47 -5.07 -7.61
C ILE A 379 -16.24 -3.96 -8.33
N SER A 380 -16.39 -4.03 -9.66
CA SER A 380 -17.04 -2.97 -10.45
C SER A 380 -18.51 -2.74 -10.07
N SER A 381 -19.16 -3.73 -9.44
CA SER A 381 -20.51 -3.57 -8.88
C SER A 381 -20.61 -2.46 -7.82
N ARG A 382 -19.50 -1.96 -7.28
CA ARG A 382 -19.44 -0.86 -6.29
C ARG A 382 -19.08 0.49 -6.91
N PHE A 383 -18.74 0.54 -8.20
CA PHE A 383 -18.21 1.75 -8.83
C PHE A 383 -19.22 2.90 -9.01
N GLU A 384 -20.48 2.64 -8.73
CA GLU A 384 -21.46 3.72 -8.61
C GLU A 384 -21.18 4.61 -7.40
N LYS A 385 -20.78 4.02 -6.25
CA LYS A 385 -20.60 4.70 -4.95
C LYS A 385 -19.14 4.97 -4.60
N MET A 386 -18.22 4.30 -5.27
CA MET A 386 -16.76 4.35 -5.10
C MET A 386 -16.10 4.52 -6.48
N SER A 387 -14.93 5.14 -6.56
CA SER A 387 -14.11 5.13 -7.78
C SER A 387 -12.97 4.13 -7.68
N CYS A 388 -12.35 3.83 -8.81
CA CYS A 388 -11.23 2.89 -8.89
C CYS A 388 -10.06 3.49 -9.65
N LEU A 389 -8.84 3.25 -9.16
CA LEU A 389 -7.60 3.61 -9.81
C LEU A 389 -6.66 2.40 -9.83
N ILE A 390 -6.27 1.96 -11.02
CA ILE A 390 -5.20 0.98 -11.22
C ILE A 390 -3.91 1.74 -11.51
N ILE A 391 -2.88 1.51 -10.70
CA ILE A 391 -1.53 2.02 -10.92
C ILE A 391 -0.70 0.87 -11.48
N GLY A 392 -0.22 1.03 -12.70
CA GLY A 392 0.56 0.03 -13.41
C GLY A 392 1.95 -0.21 -12.83
N PRO A 393 2.71 -1.18 -13.37
CA PRO A 393 4.05 -1.49 -12.89
C PRO A 393 4.99 -0.31 -13.07
N THR A 394 5.92 -0.18 -12.12
CA THR A 394 7.12 0.65 -12.28
C THR A 394 8.12 -0.06 -13.19
N ASP A 395 9.18 0.66 -13.61
CA ASP A 395 10.16 0.07 -14.51
C ASP A 395 11.05 -0.98 -13.82
N VAL A 396 11.23 -2.11 -14.50
CA VAL A 396 12.17 -3.18 -14.14
C VAL A 396 12.95 -3.55 -15.38
N VAL A 397 14.27 -3.63 -15.24
CA VAL A 397 15.18 -3.83 -16.37
C VAL A 397 15.78 -5.22 -16.42
N ARG A 398 16.18 -5.62 -17.63
CA ARG A 398 17.12 -6.72 -17.90
C ARG A 398 18.36 -6.15 -18.58
N LYS A 399 19.51 -6.80 -18.38
CA LYS A 399 20.71 -6.51 -19.19
C LYS A 399 20.67 -7.37 -20.45
N TYR A 400 20.66 -6.74 -21.62
CA TYR A 400 20.64 -7.40 -22.92
C TYR A 400 21.67 -6.75 -23.84
N ARG A 401 22.61 -7.55 -24.39
CA ARG A 401 23.71 -7.07 -25.24
C ARG A 401 24.50 -5.89 -24.65
N GLY A 402 24.73 -5.91 -23.33
CA GLY A 402 25.47 -4.87 -22.62
C GLY A 402 24.63 -3.70 -22.12
N GLU A 403 23.39 -3.55 -22.58
CA GLU A 403 22.52 -2.43 -22.25
C GLU A 403 21.38 -2.82 -21.32
N TYR A 404 20.93 -1.89 -20.48
CA TYR A 404 19.71 -2.07 -19.71
C TYR A 404 18.50 -1.69 -20.56
N GLN A 405 17.51 -2.57 -20.57
CA GLN A 405 16.24 -2.37 -21.25
C GLN A 405 15.11 -2.78 -20.32
N THR A 406 13.97 -2.10 -20.39
CA THR A 406 12.76 -2.54 -19.69
C THR A 406 12.46 -4.01 -20.06
N LYS A 407 12.10 -4.82 -19.06
CA LYS A 407 11.68 -6.20 -19.32
C LYS A 407 10.43 -6.19 -20.22
N PRO A 408 10.39 -6.95 -21.34
CA PRO A 408 9.24 -6.93 -22.26
C PRO A 408 7.89 -7.21 -21.59
N VAL A 409 7.86 -8.05 -20.55
CA VAL A 409 6.66 -8.37 -19.77
C VAL A 409 6.00 -7.13 -19.13
N ILE A 410 6.76 -6.08 -18.82
CA ILE A 410 6.21 -4.82 -18.27
C ILE A 410 5.21 -4.22 -19.24
N HIS A 411 5.49 -4.23 -20.55
CA HIS A 411 4.56 -3.73 -21.56
C HIS A 411 3.29 -4.58 -21.64
N HIS A 412 3.39 -5.90 -21.55
CA HIS A 412 2.21 -6.77 -21.54
C HIS A 412 1.35 -6.54 -20.30
N ILE A 413 1.95 -6.29 -19.14
CA ILE A 413 1.24 -5.97 -17.89
C ILE A 413 0.53 -4.62 -18.02
N ILE A 414 1.21 -3.60 -18.56
CA ILE A 414 0.63 -2.27 -18.83
C ILE A 414 -0.58 -2.39 -19.75
N GLU A 415 -0.43 -3.08 -20.89
CA GLU A 415 -1.53 -3.30 -21.85
C GLU A 415 -2.73 -3.99 -21.18
N PHE A 416 -2.49 -5.07 -20.44
CA PHE A 416 -3.55 -5.81 -19.76
C PHE A 416 -4.23 -5.00 -18.67
N GLN A 417 -3.48 -4.35 -17.77
CA GLN A 417 -4.08 -3.57 -16.68
C GLN A 417 -4.84 -2.34 -17.20
N ARG A 418 -4.37 -1.72 -18.29
CA ARG A 418 -5.07 -0.62 -18.98
C ARG A 418 -6.37 -1.09 -19.65
N GLU A 419 -6.34 -2.24 -20.33
CA GLU A 419 -7.52 -2.90 -20.89
C GLU A 419 -8.56 -3.14 -19.79
N ILE A 420 -8.11 -3.75 -18.68
CA ILE A 420 -8.96 -4.03 -17.51
C ILE A 420 -9.54 -2.74 -16.92
N ALA A 421 -8.72 -1.69 -16.78
CA ALA A 421 -9.19 -0.41 -16.26
C ALA A 421 -10.32 0.16 -17.13
N THR A 422 -10.12 0.18 -18.45
CA THR A 422 -11.12 0.65 -19.42
C THR A 422 -12.40 -0.19 -19.35
N ASN A 423 -12.28 -1.52 -19.41
CA ASN A 423 -13.42 -2.43 -19.50
C ASN A 423 -14.32 -2.42 -18.26
N TYR A 424 -13.75 -2.18 -17.07
CA TYR A 424 -14.48 -2.18 -15.82
C TYR A 424 -14.76 -0.78 -15.25
N GLY A 425 -14.32 0.28 -15.94
CA GLY A 425 -14.57 1.66 -15.50
C GLY A 425 -13.69 2.14 -14.35
N CYS A 426 -12.40 1.75 -14.34
CA CYS A 426 -11.37 2.30 -13.47
C CYS A 426 -10.51 3.31 -14.24
N ALA A 427 -9.98 4.32 -13.53
CA ALA A 427 -8.85 5.09 -14.04
C ALA A 427 -7.58 4.24 -14.06
N TYR A 428 -6.66 4.58 -14.97
CA TYR A 428 -5.36 3.94 -15.12
C TYR A 428 -4.23 4.97 -15.02
N PHE A 429 -3.22 4.69 -14.20
CA PHE A 429 -1.99 5.45 -14.11
C PHE A 429 -0.80 4.60 -14.57
N ASN A 430 -0.12 5.03 -15.62
CA ASN A 430 1.05 4.36 -16.19
C ASN A 430 2.33 4.79 -15.45
N ALA A 431 2.65 4.09 -14.36
CA ALA A 431 3.83 4.40 -13.54
C ALA A 431 5.15 4.30 -14.31
N TRP A 432 5.29 3.29 -15.18
CA TRP A 432 6.44 3.16 -16.07
C TRP A 432 6.65 4.39 -16.96
N LYS A 433 5.58 4.92 -17.58
CA LYS A 433 5.68 6.15 -18.39
C LYS A 433 5.95 7.37 -17.52
N ALA A 434 5.32 7.49 -16.35
CA ALA A 434 5.54 8.57 -15.39
C ALA A 434 7.01 8.64 -14.94
N MET A 435 7.71 7.50 -14.85
CA MET A 435 9.13 7.43 -14.53
C MET A 435 10.06 7.89 -15.67
N GLY A 436 9.55 8.03 -16.90
CA GLY A 436 10.35 8.33 -18.10
C GLY A 436 10.46 7.17 -19.10
N GLY A 437 9.76 6.06 -18.86
CA GLY A 437 9.67 4.95 -19.79
C GLY A 437 10.89 4.02 -19.77
N ASN A 438 11.41 3.68 -20.96
CA ASN A 438 12.36 2.58 -21.13
C ASN A 438 13.63 2.77 -20.28
N ALA A 439 13.97 1.76 -19.48
CA ALA A 439 15.10 1.76 -18.56
C ALA A 439 15.17 2.99 -17.62
N SER A 440 14.02 3.62 -17.33
CA SER A 440 13.92 4.76 -16.44
C SER A 440 14.41 4.46 -15.02
N ILE A 441 14.26 3.23 -14.51
CA ILE A 441 14.76 2.88 -13.16
C ILE A 441 16.28 3.02 -13.04
N VAL A 442 17.01 2.81 -14.14
CA VAL A 442 18.47 3.02 -14.19
C VAL A 442 18.78 4.50 -14.06
N LYS A 443 18.06 5.37 -14.77
CA LYS A 443 18.21 6.82 -14.65
C LYS A 443 17.87 7.32 -13.26
N TRP A 444 16.82 6.76 -12.65
CA TRP A 444 16.46 7.04 -11.26
C TRP A 444 17.60 6.66 -10.30
N TYR A 445 18.30 5.55 -10.55
CA TYR A 445 19.47 5.15 -9.77
C TYR A 445 20.70 6.04 -9.99
N GLU A 446 20.87 6.57 -11.20
CA GLU A 446 22.03 7.42 -11.55
C GLU A 446 21.89 8.88 -11.13
N ARG A 447 20.65 9.34 -10.88
CA ARG A 447 20.38 10.71 -10.44
C ARG A 447 21.09 11.03 -9.12
N LYS A 448 21.34 12.32 -8.91
CA LYS A 448 21.83 12.88 -7.64
C LYS A 448 20.85 13.93 -7.13
N PRO A 449 20.21 13.72 -5.97
CA PRO A 449 20.19 12.48 -5.17
C PRO A 449 19.55 11.32 -5.95
N ARG A 450 19.85 10.08 -5.52
CA ARG A 450 19.30 8.87 -6.15
C ARG A 450 17.82 8.74 -5.86
N LEU A 451 17.04 8.35 -6.87
CA LEU A 451 15.62 8.04 -6.76
C LEU A 451 15.35 6.52 -6.68
N ALA A 452 16.29 5.68 -7.12
CA ALA A 452 16.21 4.23 -7.01
C ALA A 452 17.38 3.65 -6.22
N VAL A 453 17.16 2.50 -5.58
CA VAL A 453 18.22 1.75 -4.90
C VAL A 453 18.97 0.84 -5.87
N GLY A 454 20.09 0.26 -5.43
CA GLY A 454 21.02 -0.46 -6.30
C GLY A 454 20.50 -1.80 -6.86
N ASP A 455 19.31 -2.24 -6.47
CA ASP A 455 18.65 -3.42 -7.05
C ASP A 455 17.90 -3.10 -8.35
N LEU A 456 17.85 -1.82 -8.76
CA LEU A 456 17.15 -1.36 -9.96
C LEU A 456 15.69 -1.81 -10.00
N THR A 457 15.04 -1.83 -8.84
CA THR A 457 13.65 -2.25 -8.65
C THR A 457 12.95 -1.34 -7.63
N HIS A 458 13.56 -1.12 -6.46
CA HIS A 458 12.95 -0.35 -5.37
C HIS A 458 13.44 1.11 -5.31
N PHE A 459 12.69 1.94 -4.60
CA PHE A 459 12.94 3.38 -4.50
C PHE A 459 13.64 3.81 -3.21
N THR A 460 14.42 4.89 -3.32
CA THR A 460 14.80 5.71 -2.17
C THR A 460 13.56 6.47 -1.66
N ASP A 461 13.69 7.17 -0.54
CA ASP A 461 12.60 8.00 -0.02
C ASP A 461 12.25 9.13 -1.02
N ASP A 462 13.26 9.76 -1.61
CA ASP A 462 13.09 10.77 -2.67
C ASP A 462 12.38 10.22 -3.91
N GLY A 463 12.71 9.00 -4.34
CA GLY A 463 12.04 8.37 -5.48
C GLY A 463 10.58 8.03 -5.21
N GLY A 464 10.31 7.48 -4.02
CA GLY A 464 8.95 7.24 -3.58
C GLY A 464 8.14 8.54 -3.52
N ALA A 465 8.73 9.60 -2.97
CA ALA A 465 8.11 10.91 -2.87
C ALA A 465 7.85 11.56 -4.24
N LEU A 466 8.77 11.41 -5.20
CA LEU A 466 8.56 11.88 -6.56
C LEU A 466 7.37 11.15 -7.21
N LEU A 467 7.34 9.82 -7.16
CA LEU A 467 6.24 9.06 -7.75
C LEU A 467 4.89 9.41 -7.09
N GLY A 468 4.86 9.49 -5.76
CA GLY A 468 3.67 9.89 -5.01
C GLY A 468 3.18 11.30 -5.37
N SER A 469 4.11 12.24 -5.61
CA SER A 469 3.79 13.60 -6.04
C SER A 469 3.21 13.63 -7.46
N ILE A 470 3.74 12.83 -8.39
CA ILE A 470 3.18 12.74 -9.76
C ILE A 470 1.77 12.15 -9.73
N ILE A 471 1.54 11.08 -8.95
CA ILE A 471 0.20 10.49 -8.79
C ILE A 471 -0.78 11.53 -8.23
N TYR A 472 -0.38 12.24 -7.17
CA TYR A 472 -1.19 13.32 -6.59
C TYR A 472 -1.51 14.41 -7.62
N LEU A 473 -0.51 14.90 -8.34
CA LEU A 473 -0.66 15.95 -9.35
C LEU A 473 -1.70 15.56 -10.41
N GLU A 474 -1.61 14.36 -10.97
CA GLU A 474 -2.54 13.90 -12.01
C GLU A 474 -3.98 13.75 -11.47
N VAL A 475 -4.14 13.25 -10.25
CA VAL A 475 -5.45 13.18 -9.57
C VAL A 475 -6.04 14.58 -9.34
N ILE A 476 -5.24 15.55 -8.88
CA ILE A 476 -5.73 16.90 -8.61
C ILE A 476 -5.98 17.71 -9.88
N LYS A 477 -5.19 17.52 -10.96
CA LYS A 477 -5.51 18.08 -12.28
C LYS A 477 -6.86 17.57 -12.78
N ALA A 478 -7.13 16.27 -12.64
CA ALA A 478 -8.41 15.68 -13.00
C ALA A 478 -9.55 16.22 -12.15
N TYR A 479 -9.35 16.38 -10.84
CA TYR A 479 -10.32 17.01 -9.94
C TYR A 479 -10.61 18.48 -10.34
N ARG A 480 -9.59 19.25 -10.72
CA ARG A 480 -9.79 20.62 -11.23
C ARG A 480 -10.65 20.66 -12.49
N ARG A 481 -10.42 19.73 -13.43
CA ARG A 481 -11.26 19.62 -14.64
C ARG A 481 -12.71 19.23 -14.32
N TYR A 482 -12.89 18.33 -13.34
CA TYR A 482 -14.20 17.96 -12.81
C TYR A 482 -14.96 19.19 -12.29
N LEU A 483 -14.33 20.01 -11.44
CA LEU A 483 -14.95 21.23 -10.90
C LEU A 483 -15.38 22.24 -11.99
N LYS A 484 -14.65 22.30 -13.11
CA LYS A 484 -14.97 23.17 -14.25
C LYS A 484 -16.07 22.62 -15.17
N GLY A 485 -16.60 21.43 -14.89
CA GLY A 485 -17.55 20.75 -15.77
C GLY A 485 -16.96 20.32 -17.12
N GLN A 486 -15.62 20.26 -17.24
CA GLN A 486 -14.92 19.93 -18.49
C GLN A 486 -14.75 18.42 -18.72
N GLY A 487 -15.32 17.59 -17.83
CA GLY A 487 -15.06 16.15 -17.76
C GLY A 487 -13.68 15.86 -17.19
N SER A 488 -13.52 14.81 -16.39
CA SER A 488 -12.28 14.58 -15.65
C SER A 488 -11.10 14.04 -16.50
N HIS A 489 -11.36 13.58 -17.72
CA HIS A 489 -10.40 12.95 -18.65
C HIS A 489 -9.19 13.79 -19.01
#